data_AF-A0A9N8M2T3-F1
#
_entry.id   AF-A0A9N8M2T3-F1
#
_cell.length_a   1.000
_cell.length_b   1.000
_cell.length_c   1.000
_cell.angle_alpha   90.00
_cell.angle_beta   90.00
_cell.angle_gamma   90.00
#
_symmetry.space_group_name_H-M   'P 1'
#
loop_
_entity.id
_entity.type
_entity.pdbx_description
1 polymer ?
#
loop_
_entity_poly.entity_id
_entity_poly.type
_entity_poly.pdbx_seq_one_letter_code
_entity_poly.pdbx_strand_id
1 'polypeptide(L)'
;MDPNEDNNPDRRVNAALPASFVGSRAYRAEHVADALALSTRFGPPQGMITVTTNPEWSELKEVLNSRAGQAATAVPQITARVFSQRLSKFMAKLKTIFAPLLYIIKVIEFQKRGLPHAHIVFA
;
A
#
# COMPACT_ATOMS: atom_id res chain seq x y z
N MET A 1 -17.86 -8.45 30.04
CA MET A 1 -16.78 -7.54 30.45
C MET A 1 -17.03 -7.25 31.90
N ASP A 2 -16.10 -7.66 32.76
CA ASP A 2 -16.24 -7.54 34.21
C ASP A 2 -15.96 -6.08 34.61
N PRO A 3 -16.89 -5.35 35.26
CA PRO A 3 -16.76 -3.91 35.52
C PRO A 3 -15.62 -3.53 36.49
N ASN A 4 -14.91 -4.51 37.05
CA ASN A 4 -13.80 -4.31 37.98
C ASN A 4 -12.39 -4.45 37.36
N GLU A 5 -12.25 -4.71 36.06
CA GLU A 5 -10.93 -4.76 35.38
C GLU A 5 -10.32 -3.38 35.08
N ASP A 6 -11.07 -2.31 35.31
CA ASP A 6 -10.68 -0.94 34.93
C ASP A 6 -9.79 -0.23 35.98
N ASN A 7 -9.52 -0.86 37.13
CA ASN A 7 -8.83 -0.20 38.25
C ASN A 7 -7.44 -0.77 38.56
N ASN A 8 -6.82 -1.50 37.63
CA ASN A 8 -5.45 -2.00 37.81
C ASN A 8 -4.41 -0.92 37.41
N PRO A 9 -3.60 -0.38 38.34
CA PRO A 9 -2.58 0.62 38.04
C PRO A 9 -1.43 0.09 37.17
N ASP A 10 -1.28 -1.24 37.07
CA ASP A 10 -0.32 -1.91 36.17
C ASP A 10 -0.92 -2.25 34.80
N ARG A 11 -2.18 -1.88 34.54
CA ARG A 11 -2.78 -2.03 33.21
C ARG A 11 -2.09 -1.05 32.28
N ARG A 12 -1.11 -1.56 31.53
CA ARG A 12 -0.64 -0.88 30.31
C ARG A 12 -1.87 -0.64 29.45
N VAL A 13 -2.36 0.60 29.43
CA VAL A 13 -3.32 1.03 28.43
C VAL A 13 -2.59 0.83 27.11
N ASN A 14 -2.87 -0.27 26.43
CA ASN A 14 -2.46 -0.49 25.06
C ASN A 14 -3.19 0.60 24.26
N ALA A 15 -2.58 1.77 24.15
CA ALA A 15 -3.14 2.90 23.43
C ALA A 15 -3.30 2.46 21.98
N ALA A 16 -4.51 1.99 21.64
CA ALA A 16 -4.81 1.51 20.32
C ALA A 16 -4.74 2.71 19.38
N LEU A 17 -3.85 2.63 18.39
CA LEU A 17 -3.76 3.69 17.39
C LEU A 17 -5.09 3.77 16.62
N PRO A 18 -5.65 4.99 16.44
CA PRO A 18 -6.92 5.19 15.76
C PRO A 18 -6.81 4.81 14.28
N ALA A 19 -7.96 4.71 13.61
CA ALA A 19 -7.99 4.40 12.17
C ALA A 19 -7.42 5.54 11.30
N SER A 20 -7.41 6.78 11.80
CA SER A 20 -6.72 7.90 11.15
C SER A 20 -5.19 7.75 11.09
N PHE A 21 -4.61 6.83 11.88
CA PHE A 21 -3.19 6.52 11.83
C PHE A 21 -2.90 5.46 10.76
N VAL A 22 -2.25 5.86 9.66
CA VAL A 22 -1.89 4.96 8.56
C VAL A 22 -1.07 3.77 9.06
N GLY A 23 -1.51 2.55 8.73
CA GLY A 23 -0.85 1.30 9.13
C GLY A 23 -1.26 0.77 10.50
N SER A 24 -2.09 1.50 11.26
CA SER A 24 -2.67 0.98 12.51
C SER A 24 -3.53 -0.27 12.26
N ARG A 25 -3.83 -1.02 13.32
CA ARG A 25 -4.76 -2.15 13.25
C ARG A 25 -6.15 -1.69 12.79
N ALA A 26 -6.61 -0.56 13.34
CA ALA A 26 -7.90 0.02 12.99
C ALA A 26 -7.93 0.50 11.52
N TYR A 27 -6.88 1.18 11.05
CA TYR A 27 -6.75 1.63 9.65
C TYR A 27 -6.89 0.45 8.68
N ARG A 28 -6.15 -0.64 8.93
CA ARG A 28 -6.21 -1.84 8.08
C ARG A 28 -7.56 -2.53 8.14
N ALA A 29 -8.18 -2.61 9.32
CA ALA A 29 -9.50 -3.20 9.48
C ALA A 29 -10.57 -2.45 8.68
N GLU A 30 -10.57 -1.12 8.72
CA GLU A 30 -11.49 -0.29 7.93
C GLU A 30 -11.28 -0.48 6.42
N HIS A 31 -10.03 -0.48 5.93
CA HIS A 31 -9.76 -0.69 4.51
C HIS A 31 -10.19 -2.08 4.01
N VAL A 32 -10.04 -3.12 4.86
CA VAL A 32 -10.54 -4.46 4.55
C VAL A 32 -12.07 -4.49 4.54
N ALA A 33 -12.71 -3.83 5.50
CA ALA A 33 -14.18 -3.72 5.54
C ALA A 33 -14.72 -3.01 4.29
N ASP A 34 -14.10 -1.90 3.87
CA ASP A 34 -14.46 -1.18 2.65
C ASP A 34 -14.27 -2.06 1.40
N ALA A 35 -13.15 -2.79 1.30
CA ALA A 35 -12.89 -3.71 0.20
C ALA A 35 -13.95 -4.82 0.11
N LEU A 36 -14.33 -5.42 1.24
CA LEU A 36 -15.38 -6.43 1.31
C LEU A 36 -16.76 -5.86 1.00
N ALA A 37 -17.05 -4.62 1.44
CA ALA A 37 -18.30 -3.93 1.12
C ALA A 37 -18.45 -3.66 -0.39
N LEU A 38 -17.36 -3.22 -1.04
CA LEU A 38 -17.33 -3.06 -2.50
C LEU A 38 -17.56 -4.39 -3.21
N SER A 39 -16.87 -5.45 -2.79
CA SER A 39 -17.03 -6.76 -3.41
C SER A 39 -18.43 -7.37 -3.17
N THR A 40 -19.02 -7.13 -2.00
CA THR A 40 -20.39 -7.57 -1.70
C THR A 40 -21.42 -6.83 -2.58
N ARG A 41 -21.20 -5.54 -2.83
CA ARG A 41 -22.13 -4.69 -3.60
C ARG A 41 -22.02 -4.89 -5.11
N PHE A 42 -20.81 -5.03 -5.63
CA PHE A 42 -20.52 -5.01 -7.06
C PHE A 42 -20.04 -6.35 -7.63
N GLY A 43 -19.86 -7.36 -6.78
CA GLY A 43 -19.37 -8.69 -7.15
C GLY A 43 -17.89 -8.91 -6.83
N PRO A 44 -17.38 -10.13 -7.04
CA PRO A 44 -15.98 -10.45 -6.81
C PRO A 44 -15.05 -9.70 -7.77
N PRO A 45 -13.77 -9.54 -7.43
CA PRO A 45 -12.80 -8.91 -8.32
C PRO A 45 -12.62 -9.70 -9.61
N GLN A 46 -12.51 -8.99 -10.73
CA GLN A 46 -12.26 -9.57 -12.05
C GLN A 46 -10.77 -9.81 -12.29
N GLY A 47 -9.89 -9.05 -11.63
CA GLY A 47 -8.46 -9.15 -11.81
C GLY A 47 -7.64 -8.58 -10.67
N MET A 48 -6.38 -9.02 -10.60
CA MET A 48 -5.37 -8.52 -9.68
C MET A 48 -4.07 -8.25 -10.44
N ILE A 49 -3.46 -7.10 -10.17
CA ILE A 49 -2.17 -6.70 -10.73
C ILE A 49 -1.22 -6.35 -9.59
N THR A 50 0.00 -6.88 -9.67
CA THR A 50 1.08 -6.51 -8.77
C THR A 50 2.10 -5.66 -9.55
N VAL A 51 2.35 -4.45 -9.06
CA VAL A 51 3.39 -3.57 -9.60
C VAL A 51 4.59 -3.63 -8.67
N THR A 52 5.70 -4.13 -9.19
CA THR A 52 6.97 -4.26 -8.46
C THR A 52 7.94 -3.20 -8.93
N THR A 53 8.68 -2.58 -7.99
CA THR A 53 9.77 -1.69 -8.35
C THR A 53 10.86 -2.44 -9.10
N ASN A 54 11.31 -1.89 -10.23
CA ASN A 54 12.46 -2.40 -10.97
C ASN A 54 13.65 -1.43 -10.84
N PRO A 55 14.77 -1.85 -10.23
CA PRO A 55 16.00 -1.07 -10.14
C PRO A 55 16.57 -0.62 -11.51
N GLU A 56 16.25 -1.35 -12.59
CA GLU A 56 16.73 -1.08 -13.94
C GLU A 56 15.97 0.01 -14.68
N TRP A 57 14.93 0.61 -14.07
CA TRP A 57 14.28 1.79 -14.65
C TRP A 57 15.29 2.92 -14.82
N SER A 58 15.33 3.54 -16.00
CA SER A 58 16.32 4.57 -16.34
C SER A 58 16.40 5.68 -15.30
N GLU A 59 15.25 6.18 -14.81
CA GLU A 59 15.21 7.25 -13.81
C GLU A 59 15.82 6.84 -12.47
N LEU A 60 15.76 5.55 -12.13
CA LEU A 60 16.37 5.03 -10.91
C LEU A 60 17.85 4.72 -11.16
N LYS A 61 18.16 4.03 -12.27
CA LYS A 61 19.51 3.62 -12.67
C LYS A 61 20.48 4.80 -12.79
N GLU A 62 20.05 5.92 -13.39
CA GLU A 62 20.85 7.15 -13.46
C GLU A 62 21.25 7.66 -12.06
N VAL A 63 20.32 7.64 -11.12
CA VAL A 63 20.58 8.06 -9.74
C VAL A 63 21.50 7.07 -9.02
N LEU A 64 21.30 5.76 -9.19
CA LEU A 64 22.16 4.75 -8.56
C LEU A 64 23.60 4.85 -9.09
N ASN A 65 23.77 5.07 -10.40
CA ASN A 65 25.08 5.23 -11.02
C ASN A 65 25.80 6.49 -10.53
N SER A 66 25.10 7.63 -10.41
CA SER A 66 25.69 8.87 -9.87
C SER A 66 26.08 8.77 -8.39
N ARG A 67 25.58 7.76 -7.66
CA ARG A 67 25.85 7.51 -6.24
C ARG A 67 26.76 6.31 -6.02
N ALA A 68 27.75 6.11 -6.89
CA ALA A 68 28.72 5.01 -6.81
C ALA A 68 28.10 3.60 -6.84
N GLY A 69 26.99 3.42 -7.54
CA GLY A 69 26.35 2.11 -7.70
C GLY A 69 25.64 1.62 -6.44
N GLN A 70 25.18 2.53 -5.58
CA GLN A 70 24.35 2.17 -4.41
C GLN A 70 23.15 1.33 -4.83
N ALA A 71 22.73 0.40 -3.97
CA ALA A 71 21.50 -0.37 -4.17
C ALA A 71 20.27 0.54 -4.06
N ALA A 72 19.20 0.23 -4.80
CA ALA A 72 17.94 0.97 -4.73
C ALA A 72 17.32 1.00 -3.31
N THR A 73 17.64 0.00 -2.48
CA THR A 73 17.25 -0.07 -1.07
C THR A 73 18.01 0.92 -0.18
N ALA A 74 19.20 1.38 -0.60
CA ALA A 74 20.01 2.36 0.13
C ALA A 74 19.56 3.82 -0.13
N VAL A 75 18.73 4.05 -1.15
CA VAL A 75 18.13 5.37 -1.47
C VAL A 75 16.59 5.32 -1.48
N PRO A 76 15.95 4.88 -0.38
CA PRO A 76 14.53 4.51 -0.36
C PRO A 76 13.59 5.66 -0.75
N GLN A 77 13.92 6.90 -0.38
CA GLN A 77 13.13 8.09 -0.73
C GLN A 77 13.07 8.34 -2.25
N ILE A 78 14.18 8.12 -2.96
CA ILE A 78 14.24 8.31 -4.42
C ILE A 78 13.49 7.18 -5.09
N THR A 79 13.76 5.94 -4.67
CA THR A 79 13.05 4.75 -5.13
C THR A 79 11.53 4.91 -4.97
N ALA A 80 11.06 5.33 -3.79
CA ALA A 80 9.64 5.56 -3.52
C ALA A 80 9.04 6.64 -4.43
N ARG A 81 9.78 7.72 -4.70
CA ARG A 81 9.34 8.78 -5.59
C ARG A 81 9.25 8.33 -7.05
N VAL A 82 10.23 7.58 -7.55
CA VAL A 82 10.21 7.02 -8.92
C VAL A 82 9.07 6.02 -9.05
N PHE A 83 8.91 5.12 -8.09
CA PHE A 83 7.81 4.16 -8.04
C PHE A 83 6.45 4.86 -8.04
N SER A 84 6.25 5.87 -7.17
CA SER A 84 4.99 6.61 -7.07
C SER A 84 4.59 7.28 -8.40
N GLN A 85 5.56 7.86 -9.11
CA GLN A 85 5.31 8.46 -10.43
C GLN A 85 4.94 7.41 -11.48
N ARG A 86 5.67 6.29 -11.53
CA ARG A 86 5.37 5.19 -12.47
C ARG A 86 4.02 4.55 -12.17
N LEU A 87 3.71 4.31 -10.89
CA LEU A 87 2.41 3.79 -10.46
C LEU A 87 1.28 4.76 -10.81
N SER A 88 1.46 6.06 -10.65
CA SER A 88 0.45 7.06 -11.02
C SER A 88 0.15 7.05 -12.52
N LYS A 89 1.19 7.00 -13.36
CA LYS A 89 1.04 6.86 -14.83
C LYS A 89 0.37 5.53 -15.20
N PHE A 90 0.74 4.45 -14.52
CA PHE A 90 0.13 3.13 -14.72
C PHE A 90 -1.36 3.14 -14.38
N MET A 91 -1.75 3.69 -13.22
CA MET A 91 -3.15 3.79 -12.79
C MET A 91 -4.00 4.60 -13.77
N ALA A 92 -3.46 5.68 -14.34
CA ALA A 92 -4.15 6.47 -15.36
C ALA A 92 -4.45 5.62 -16.62
N LYS A 93 -3.47 4.84 -17.11
CA LYS A 93 -3.67 3.93 -18.25
C LYS A 93 -4.58 2.75 -17.93
N LEU A 94 -4.45 2.17 -16.73
CA LEU A 94 -5.28 1.04 -16.30
C LEU A 94 -6.77 1.42 -16.36
N LYS A 95 -7.12 2.61 -15.86
CA LYS A 95 -8.49 3.14 -15.90
C LYS A 95 -9.03 3.33 -17.31
N THR A 96 -8.19 3.57 -18.31
CA THR A 96 -8.64 3.69 -19.70
C THR A 96 -8.72 2.34 -20.41
N ILE A 97 -7.82 1.40 -20.09
CA ILE A 97 -7.75 0.08 -20.74
C ILE A 97 -8.87 -0.84 -20.25
N PHE A 98 -9.13 -0.85 -18.95
CA PHE A 98 -10.11 -1.75 -18.32
C PHE A 98 -11.46 -1.06 -18.05
N ALA A 99 -11.71 0.11 -18.63
CA ALA A 99 -13.01 0.77 -18.49
C ALA A 99 -14.14 -0.07 -19.13
N PRO A 100 -15.35 -0.08 -18.54
CA PRO A 100 -15.72 0.56 -17.27
C PRO A 100 -15.28 -0.28 -16.06
N LEU A 101 -14.78 0.38 -15.01
CA LEU A 101 -14.42 -0.24 -13.73
C LEU A 101 -15.46 0.14 -12.68
N LEU A 102 -16.02 -0.84 -11.98
CA LEU A 102 -16.92 -0.67 -10.85
C LEU A 102 -16.16 -0.26 -9.59
N TYR A 103 -15.01 -0.87 -9.34
CA TYR A 103 -14.13 -0.47 -8.25
C TYR A 103 -12.66 -0.77 -8.52
N ILE A 104 -11.79 -0.03 -7.83
CA ILE A 104 -10.36 -0.27 -7.80
C ILE A 104 -9.86 -0.12 -6.37
N ILE A 105 -9.27 -1.18 -5.83
CA ILE A 105 -8.63 -1.21 -4.52
C ILE A 105 -7.12 -1.27 -4.74
N LYS A 106 -6.37 -0.42 -4.05
CA LYS A 106 -4.92 -0.35 -4.18
C LYS A 106 -4.28 -0.28 -2.80
N VAL A 107 -3.35 -1.20 -2.53
CA VAL A 107 -2.48 -1.19 -1.35
C VAL A 107 -1.04 -1.03 -1.82
N ILE A 108 -0.27 -0.19 -1.12
CA ILE A 108 1.17 -0.04 -1.34
C ILE A 108 1.87 -0.54 -0.07
N GLU A 109 2.81 -1.45 -0.23
CA GLU A 109 3.59 -2.00 0.86
C GLU A 109 5.10 -2.00 0.55
N PHE A 110 5.89 -1.99 1.61
CA PHE A 110 7.33 -2.17 1.53
C PHE A 110 7.64 -3.56 2.10
N GLN A 111 8.20 -4.44 1.29
CA GLN A 111 8.57 -5.76 1.77
C GLN A 111 9.70 -5.65 2.81
N LYS A 112 9.85 -6.67 3.68
CA LYS A 112 10.87 -6.74 4.76
C LYS A 112 12.32 -6.47 4.30
N ARG A 113 12.60 -6.56 2.99
CA ARG A 113 13.90 -6.31 2.36
C ARG A 113 13.88 -5.26 1.24
N GLY A 114 12.84 -4.42 1.21
CA GLY A 114 12.87 -3.19 0.46
C GLY A 114 12.07 -3.19 -0.85
N LEU A 115 12.18 -2.02 -1.44
CA LEU A 115 11.45 -1.46 -2.57
C LEU A 115 9.92 -1.48 -2.40
N PRO A 116 9.23 -0.44 -2.86
CA PRO A 116 7.77 -0.41 -2.79
C PRO A 116 7.14 -1.36 -3.83
N HIS A 117 6.03 -1.95 -3.44
CA HIS A 117 5.16 -2.74 -4.31
C HIS A 117 3.73 -2.23 -4.18
N ALA A 118 2.94 -2.40 -5.24
CA ALA A 118 1.51 -2.12 -5.19
C ALA A 118 0.73 -3.36 -5.59
N HIS A 119 -0.28 -3.68 -4.80
CA HIS A 119 -1.30 -4.67 -5.13
C HIS A 119 -2.57 -3.93 -5.52
N ILE A 120 -3.05 -4.18 -6.73
CA ILE A 120 -4.23 -3.53 -7.30
C ILE A 120 -5.22 -4.63 -7.62
N VAL A 121 -6.44 -4.47 -7.12
CA VAL A 121 -7.57 -5.35 -7.38
C VAL A 121 -8.67 -4.51 -8.03
N PHE A 122 -9.28 -5.01 -9.09
CA PHE A 122 -10.31 -4.28 -9.82
C PHE A 122 -11.44 -5.19 -10.30
N ALA A 123 -12.61 -4.58 -10.48
CA ALA A 123 -13.80 -5.15 -11.12
C ALA A 123 -14.53 -4.04 -11.87
#